data_AF-A0A5M8SCC2-F1
#
_entry.id   AF-A0A5M8SCC2-F1
#
_cell.length_a   1.000
_cell.length_b   1.000
_cell.length_c   1.000
_cell.angle_alpha   90.00
_cell.angle_beta   90.00
_cell.angle_gamma   90.00
#
_symmetry.space_group_name_H-M   'P 1'
#
loop_
_entity.id
_entity.type
_entity.pdbx_description
1 polymer ?
#
loop_
_entity_poly.entity_id
_entity_poly.type
_entity_poly.pdbx_seq_one_letter_code
_entity_poly.pdbx_strand_id
1 'polypeptide(L)'
;MAPLNYQGGLPLVGPFSVSAPQGSDRVMVLVNGADGTVAAARDFKGQTIPGALNGGTTVALNTADKAASQPITYNAVPAGYSQPTTHVALELGGAGALTLATSANGSYPALPASAVESGDTYFLLSISPNSAKIGEAVVGSATLSAAAPVSFNFPPPWTYAGPAPASLPSFTFQYAGFSGKTGVADEVAISWLNNTSANSYTYNYIQVIATANFQGSATTLAVPDLSAVAGFLAPPASGKTVTWSATITQASSAPLQPTPPDYSWTGVSNTGTYTAP
;
A
#
# COMPACT_ATOMS: atom_id res chain seq x y z
N MET A 1 -8.11 16.89 -15.76
CA MET A 1 -7.18 16.28 -16.71
C MET A 1 -6.40 15.24 -15.95
N ALA A 2 -6.46 13.97 -16.34
CA ALA A 2 -5.70 12.91 -15.70
C ALA A 2 -4.21 13.04 -16.10
N PRO A 3 -3.24 12.93 -15.18
CA PRO A 3 -1.84 12.86 -15.56
C PRO A 3 -1.59 11.57 -16.37
N LEU A 4 -0.98 11.72 -17.54
CA LEU A 4 -0.47 10.62 -18.35
C LEU A 4 0.73 10.01 -17.63
N ASN A 5 0.51 8.93 -16.87
CA ASN A 5 1.59 8.08 -16.37
C ASN A 5 2.15 7.23 -17.53
N TYR A 6 3.17 7.74 -18.22
CA TYR A 6 3.93 6.93 -19.16
C TYR A 6 5.01 6.13 -18.41
N GLN A 7 4.71 4.88 -18.06
CA GLN A 7 5.71 3.90 -17.62
C GLN A 7 6.35 3.21 -18.83
N GLY A 8 7.16 3.95 -19.59
CA GLY A 8 7.98 3.38 -20.66
C GLY A 8 9.27 2.78 -20.10
N GLY A 9 9.24 1.51 -19.71
CA GLY A 9 10.45 0.75 -19.36
C GLY A 9 11.26 0.39 -20.59
N LEU A 10 12.09 1.31 -21.09
CA LEU A 10 13.18 0.99 -22.00
C LEU A 10 14.51 1.15 -21.24
N PRO A 11 15.43 0.17 -21.28
CA PRO A 11 16.76 0.33 -20.70
C PRO A 11 17.51 1.40 -21.50
N LEU A 12 17.52 2.62 -20.99
CA LEU A 12 18.25 3.73 -21.58
C LEU A 12 19.66 3.77 -20.98
N VAL A 13 20.63 3.27 -21.75
CA VAL A 13 22.04 3.53 -21.50
C VAL A 13 22.42 4.77 -22.31
N GLY A 14 22.55 5.90 -21.62
CA GLY A 14 23.01 7.16 -22.22
C GLY A 14 21.91 8.21 -22.41
N PRO A 15 22.19 9.24 -23.23
CA PRO A 15 21.28 10.34 -23.49
C PRO A 15 19.88 9.91 -23.94
N PHE A 16 18.85 10.61 -23.47
CA PHE A 16 17.51 10.48 -24.03
C PHE A 16 16.83 11.84 -24.22
N SER A 17 15.90 11.90 -25.19
CA SER A 17 14.94 12.99 -25.39
C SER A 17 13.54 12.39 -25.45
N VAL A 18 12.58 13.04 -24.81
CA VAL A 18 11.16 12.63 -24.79
C VAL A 18 10.30 13.83 -25.13
N SER A 19 9.35 13.62 -26.04
CA SER A 19 8.28 14.58 -26.28
C SER A 19 7.27 14.51 -25.14
N ALA A 20 7.03 15.64 -24.47
CA ALA A 20 6.05 15.77 -23.41
C ALA A 20 4.98 16.81 -23.81
N PRO A 21 3.76 16.74 -23.27
CA PRO A 21 2.72 17.74 -23.53
C PRO A 21 3.25 19.14 -23.26
N GLN A 22 2.87 20.09 -24.11
CA GLN A 22 3.21 21.48 -23.89
C GLN A 22 2.48 22.00 -22.65
N GLY A 23 3.21 22.46 -21.64
CA GLY A 23 2.62 22.90 -20.39
C GLY A 23 3.64 23.22 -19.30
N SER A 24 3.13 23.41 -18.09
CA SER A 24 3.89 23.59 -16.85
C SER A 24 3.86 22.33 -15.98
N ASP A 25 3.53 21.18 -16.58
CA ASP A 25 3.42 19.92 -15.87
C ASP A 25 4.78 19.52 -15.29
N ARG A 26 4.76 18.96 -14.09
CA ARG A 26 5.93 18.39 -13.43
C ARG A 26 6.40 17.17 -14.22
N VAL A 27 7.68 17.11 -14.57
CA VAL A 27 8.28 15.91 -15.18
C VAL A 27 9.46 15.44 -14.34
N MET A 28 9.30 14.25 -13.77
CA MET A 28 10.36 13.59 -13.03
C MET A 28 11.02 12.49 -13.86
N VAL A 29 12.35 12.54 -13.93
CA VAL A 29 13.19 11.50 -14.49
C VAL A 29 13.70 10.64 -13.35
N LEU A 30 13.47 9.33 -13.44
CA LEU A 30 13.96 8.33 -12.50
C LEU A 30 14.94 7.38 -13.20
N VAL A 31 16.00 6.99 -12.50
CA VAL A 31 16.89 5.91 -12.92
C VAL A 31 16.84 4.81 -11.88
N ASN A 32 16.49 3.62 -12.32
CA ASN A 32 16.48 2.42 -11.49
C ASN A 32 17.84 1.73 -11.52
N GLY A 33 18.27 1.23 -10.37
CA GLY A 33 19.37 0.29 -10.23
C GLY A 33 19.00 -1.10 -10.76
N ALA A 34 20.00 -2.00 -10.76
CA ALA A 34 19.83 -3.37 -11.25
C ALA A 34 18.83 -4.20 -10.42
N ASP A 35 18.60 -3.81 -9.17
CA ASP A 35 17.66 -4.41 -8.23
C ASP A 35 16.24 -3.81 -8.32
N GLY A 36 16.02 -2.86 -9.25
CA GLY A 36 14.75 -2.14 -9.40
C GLY A 36 14.55 -0.98 -8.42
N THR A 37 15.51 -0.72 -7.53
CA THR A 37 15.49 0.41 -6.60
C THR A 37 15.89 1.70 -7.31
N VAL A 38 15.22 2.83 -7.06
CA VAL A 38 15.60 4.12 -7.65
C VAL A 38 16.99 4.54 -7.15
N ALA A 39 17.91 4.73 -8.07
CA ALA A 39 19.29 5.13 -7.82
C ALA A 39 19.55 6.63 -8.00
N ALA A 40 18.76 7.30 -8.84
CA ALA A 40 18.82 8.74 -9.06
C ALA A 40 17.47 9.28 -9.54
N ALA A 41 17.20 10.55 -9.22
CA ALA A 41 16.02 11.26 -9.67
C ALA A 41 16.33 12.74 -9.93
N ARG A 42 15.69 13.29 -10.96
CA ARG A 42 15.67 14.72 -11.23
C ARG A 42 14.27 15.16 -11.60
N ASP A 43 13.83 16.26 -10.99
CA ASP A 43 12.58 16.90 -11.33
C ASP A 43 12.80 18.15 -12.19
N PHE A 44 12.01 18.28 -13.25
CA PHE A 44 12.00 19.41 -14.17
C PHE A 44 10.72 20.21 -13.94
N LYS A 45 10.73 20.99 -12.85
CA LYS A 45 9.59 21.86 -12.48
C LYS A 45 9.71 23.27 -13.02
N GLY A 46 8.57 23.91 -13.25
CA GLY A 46 8.47 25.33 -13.60
C GLY A 46 9.06 25.70 -14.97
N GLN A 47 9.41 24.73 -15.80
CA GLN A 47 9.84 24.97 -17.18
C GLN A 47 8.62 24.81 -18.08
N THR A 48 8.37 25.81 -18.93
CA THR A 48 7.47 25.59 -20.07
C THR A 48 8.13 24.55 -20.96
N ILE A 49 7.56 23.35 -21.06
CA ILE A 49 8.11 22.30 -21.91
C ILE A 49 7.62 22.56 -23.33
N PRO A 50 8.46 23.00 -24.29
CA PRO A 50 8.01 23.37 -25.63
C PRO A 50 7.87 22.12 -26.52
N GLY A 51 7.28 21.05 -25.98
CA GLY A 51 7.15 19.76 -26.65
C GLY A 51 8.35 18.80 -26.48
N ALA A 52 9.42 19.19 -25.76
CA ALA A 52 10.55 18.31 -25.44
C ALA A 52 11.23 18.68 -24.11
N LEU A 53 11.59 17.68 -23.29
CA LEU A 53 12.31 17.90 -22.04
C LEU A 53 13.69 18.53 -22.28
N ASN A 54 14.14 19.43 -21.38
CA ASN A 54 15.46 20.08 -21.47
C ASN A 54 15.73 20.73 -22.84
N GLY A 55 14.70 21.30 -23.46
CA GLY A 55 14.78 21.91 -24.79
C GLY A 55 15.19 20.95 -25.90
N GLY A 56 14.95 19.64 -25.74
CA GLY A 56 15.39 18.59 -26.67
C GLY A 56 16.85 18.16 -26.49
N THR A 57 17.57 18.73 -25.51
CA THR A 57 18.94 18.34 -25.18
C THR A 57 18.95 17.16 -24.22
N THR A 58 19.97 16.32 -24.34
CA THR A 58 20.29 15.23 -23.41
C THR A 58 20.10 15.62 -21.93
N VAL A 59 19.33 14.83 -21.20
CA VAL A 59 19.30 14.89 -19.74
C VAL A 59 20.53 14.18 -19.18
N ALA A 60 21.46 14.94 -18.61
CA ALA A 60 22.61 14.39 -17.89
C ALA A 60 22.37 14.45 -16.38
N LEU A 61 22.22 13.29 -15.74
CA LEU A 61 22.19 13.16 -14.28
C LEU A 61 23.61 13.19 -13.71
N ASN A 62 23.76 13.77 -12.53
CA ASN A 62 25.02 13.94 -11.82
C ASN A 62 24.88 13.50 -10.34
N THR A 63 25.93 13.69 -9.55
CA THR A 63 25.95 13.30 -8.13
C THR A 63 24.85 13.92 -7.29
N ALA A 64 24.40 15.14 -7.61
CA ALA A 64 23.31 15.80 -6.88
C ALA A 64 21.93 15.18 -7.15
N ASP A 65 21.79 14.42 -8.25
CA ASP A 65 20.56 13.69 -8.57
C ASP A 65 20.53 12.30 -7.92
N LYS A 66 21.65 11.86 -7.33
CA LYS A 66 21.76 10.52 -6.74
C LYS A 66 20.84 10.40 -5.52
N ALA A 67 20.08 9.31 -5.46
CA ALA A 67 19.31 8.98 -4.27
C ALA A 67 20.26 8.69 -3.09
N ALA A 68 19.93 9.23 -1.92
CA ALA A 68 20.58 8.89 -0.67
C ALA A 68 19.98 7.60 -0.10
N SER A 69 20.69 6.94 0.82
CA SER A 69 20.16 5.80 1.57
C SER A 69 19.67 6.28 2.93
N GLN A 70 18.42 5.95 3.28
CA GLN A 70 17.85 6.19 4.60
C GLN A 70 17.60 4.86 5.31
N PRO A 71 18.00 4.71 6.58
CA PRO A 71 17.92 3.43 7.28
C PRO A 71 16.48 3.03 7.62
N ILE A 72 16.24 1.72 7.58
CA ILE A 72 15.02 1.07 8.07
C ILE A 72 15.40 0.15 9.22
N THR A 73 14.81 0.39 10.39
CA THR A 73 14.95 -0.50 11.55
C THR A 73 13.69 -1.34 11.72
N TYR A 74 13.84 -2.66 11.89
CA TYR A 74 12.75 -3.58 12.18
C TYR A 74 12.85 -4.07 13.62
N ASN A 75 11.86 -3.78 14.43
CA ASN A 75 11.80 -4.17 15.83
C ASN A 75 10.67 -5.16 16.08
N ALA A 76 10.88 -6.06 17.04
CA ALA A 76 9.89 -7.01 17.52
C ALA A 76 9.27 -7.89 16.41
N VAL A 77 10.05 -8.28 15.39
CA VAL A 77 9.62 -9.27 14.40
C VAL A 77 9.30 -10.59 15.13
N PRO A 78 8.05 -11.10 15.08
CA PRO A 78 7.70 -12.29 15.85
C PRO A 78 8.48 -13.54 15.41
N ALA A 79 8.74 -14.45 16.36
CA ALA A 79 9.39 -15.72 16.04
C ALA A 79 8.55 -16.54 15.03
N GLY A 80 9.21 -17.14 14.05
CA GLY A 80 8.56 -17.90 12.96
C GLY A 80 8.13 -17.06 11.76
N TYR A 81 8.26 -15.73 11.84
CA TYR A 81 8.01 -14.83 10.71
C TYR A 81 9.28 -14.59 9.90
N SER A 82 9.11 -14.35 8.60
CA SER A 82 10.24 -14.10 7.70
C SER A 82 10.81 -12.71 7.92
N GLN A 83 12.03 -12.48 7.41
CA GLN A 83 12.63 -11.15 7.44
C GLN A 83 11.69 -10.14 6.75
N PRO A 84 11.39 -8.98 7.37
CA PRO A 84 10.53 -7.98 6.76
C PRO A 84 11.16 -7.38 5.51
N THR A 85 10.31 -7.02 4.55
CA THR A 85 10.68 -6.18 3.40
C THR A 85 9.73 -5.00 3.34
N THR A 86 10.21 -3.88 2.80
CA THR A 86 9.46 -2.63 2.75
C THR A 86 9.25 -2.19 1.32
N HIS A 87 7.99 -2.00 0.94
CA HIS A 87 7.62 -1.24 -0.24
C HIS A 87 7.74 0.25 0.06
N VAL A 88 8.34 1.00 -0.86
CA VAL A 88 8.60 2.43 -0.71
C VAL A 88 8.12 3.13 -1.97
N ALA A 89 7.27 4.13 -1.79
CA ALA A 89 6.79 4.98 -2.87
C ALA A 89 6.91 6.45 -2.49
N LEU A 90 7.07 7.32 -3.49
CA LEU A 90 6.84 8.74 -3.36
C LEU A 90 5.44 9.03 -3.90
N GLU A 91 4.52 9.42 -3.02
CA GLU A 91 3.22 9.94 -3.39
C GLU A 91 3.40 11.40 -3.82
N LEU A 92 3.02 11.70 -5.05
CA LEU A 92 3.08 13.03 -5.63
C LEU A 92 1.78 13.75 -5.25
N GLY A 93 1.87 14.90 -4.60
CA GLY A 93 0.72 15.61 -4.02
C GLY A 93 -0.49 15.76 -4.98
N GLY A 94 -1.41 14.80 -4.94
CA GLY A 94 -2.60 14.74 -5.80
C GLY A 94 -2.42 14.19 -7.23
N ALA A 95 -1.22 13.71 -7.60
CA ALA A 95 -0.89 13.29 -8.97
C ALA A 95 -0.58 11.78 -9.14
N GLY A 96 -0.53 11.02 -8.04
CA GLY A 96 -0.29 9.57 -8.05
C GLY A 96 0.89 9.17 -7.17
N ALA A 97 1.47 8.01 -7.42
CA ALA A 97 2.63 7.52 -6.66
C ALA A 97 3.67 6.88 -7.58
N LEU A 98 4.94 6.99 -7.18
CA LEU A 98 6.08 6.41 -7.86
C LEU A 98 6.78 5.43 -6.93
N THR A 99 6.83 4.16 -7.33
CA THR A 99 7.56 3.14 -6.58
C THR A 99 9.05 3.43 -6.64
N LEU A 100 9.67 3.59 -5.46
CA LEU A 100 11.10 3.78 -5.32
C LEU A 100 11.82 2.47 -5.00
N ALA A 101 11.17 1.56 -4.29
CA ALA A 101 11.67 0.21 -4.00
C ALA A 101 10.49 -0.73 -3.70
N THR A 102 10.54 -1.98 -4.19
CA THR A 102 9.49 -2.97 -3.92
C THR A 102 9.80 -3.89 -2.75
N SER A 103 11.07 -4.02 -2.36
CA SER A 103 11.52 -4.98 -1.35
C SER A 103 12.74 -4.46 -0.57
N ALA A 104 12.69 -3.20 -0.17
CA ALA A 104 13.75 -2.55 0.60
C ALA A 104 14.00 -3.30 1.92
N ASN A 105 15.27 -3.54 2.24
CA ASN A 105 15.69 -4.22 3.46
C ASN A 105 16.87 -3.46 4.10
N GLY A 106 16.69 -3.00 5.33
CA GLY A 106 17.70 -2.24 6.08
C GLY A 106 17.86 -0.78 5.64
N SER A 107 17.53 -0.42 4.40
CA SER A 107 17.47 0.98 3.95
C SER A 107 16.56 1.16 2.74
N TYR A 108 16.14 2.41 2.46
CA TYR A 108 15.41 2.80 1.27
C TYR A 108 16.06 3.97 0.53
N PRO A 109 15.79 4.13 -0.78
CA PRO A 109 16.24 5.30 -1.53
C PRO A 109 15.43 6.54 -1.16
N ALA A 110 16.13 7.56 -0.70
CA ALA A 110 15.61 8.91 -0.55
C ALA A 110 16.00 9.74 -1.76
N LEU A 111 15.01 10.30 -2.45
CA LEU A 111 15.27 11.19 -3.58
C LEU A 111 15.93 12.48 -3.07
N PRO A 112 16.81 13.10 -3.88
CA PRO A 112 17.39 14.38 -3.53
C PRO A 112 16.30 15.43 -3.33
N ALA A 113 16.51 16.37 -2.40
CA ALA A 113 15.51 17.39 -2.06
C ALA A 113 15.08 18.26 -3.26
N SER A 114 15.92 18.40 -4.28
CA SER A 114 15.58 19.09 -5.53
C SER A 114 14.54 18.37 -6.38
N ALA A 115 14.38 17.04 -6.20
CA ALA A 115 13.43 16.20 -6.94
C ALA A 115 12.08 16.02 -6.21
N VAL A 116 11.97 16.51 -4.97
CA VAL A 116 10.78 16.40 -4.14
C VAL A 116 10.14 17.79 -4.02
N GLU A 117 8.82 17.85 -4.11
CA GLU A 117 8.04 19.09 -3.98
C GLU A 117 7.27 19.16 -2.67
N SER A 118 6.81 20.37 -2.32
CA SER A 118 5.92 20.54 -1.18
C SER A 118 4.60 19.81 -1.46
N GLY A 119 4.19 18.94 -0.53
CA GLY A 119 3.01 18.11 -0.69
C GLY A 119 3.31 16.69 -1.18
N ASP A 120 4.54 16.40 -1.61
CA ASP A 120 4.98 15.02 -1.80
C ASP A 120 5.21 14.33 -0.45
N THR A 121 4.91 13.04 -0.39
CA THR A 121 5.10 12.22 0.81
C THR A 121 5.74 10.88 0.47
N TYR A 122 6.65 10.40 1.32
CA TYR A 122 7.15 9.03 1.23
C TYR A 122 6.15 8.11 1.90
N PHE A 123 5.58 7.17 1.16
CA PHE A 123 4.79 6.07 1.69
C PHE A 123 5.66 4.82 1.83
N LEU A 124 5.69 4.25 3.03
CA LEU A 124 6.41 3.03 3.34
C LEU A 124 5.43 2.01 3.90
N LEU A 125 5.49 0.78 3.39
CA LEU A 125 4.71 -0.36 3.86
C LEU A 125 5.64 -1.55 4.04
N SER A 126 5.83 -1.96 5.29
CA SER A 126 6.63 -3.12 5.66
C SER A 126 5.74 -4.30 6.04
N ILE A 127 6.05 -5.47 5.48
CA ILE A 127 5.31 -6.70 5.73
C ILE A 127 6.31 -7.78 6.15
N SER A 128 5.95 -8.50 7.21
CA SER A 128 6.62 -9.73 7.62
C SER A 128 5.56 -10.84 7.67
N PRO A 129 5.54 -11.77 6.70
CA PRO A 129 4.65 -12.91 6.71
C PRO A 129 5.13 -14.03 7.65
N ASN A 130 4.19 -14.82 8.15
CA ASN A 130 4.49 -16.05 8.88
C ASN A 130 5.05 -17.10 7.91
N SER A 131 6.20 -17.70 8.23
CA SER A 131 6.86 -18.66 7.33
C SER A 131 6.16 -20.02 7.25
N ALA A 132 5.32 -20.36 8.23
CA ALA A 132 4.62 -21.65 8.32
C ALA A 132 3.11 -21.55 8.06
N LYS A 133 2.52 -20.36 8.18
CA LYS A 133 1.08 -20.12 7.99
C LYS A 133 0.85 -19.11 6.89
N ILE A 134 0.60 -19.62 5.69
CA ILE A 134 0.28 -18.79 4.52
C ILE A 134 -0.94 -17.93 4.85
N GLY A 135 -0.82 -16.62 4.61
CA GLY A 135 -1.88 -15.64 4.85
C GLY A 135 -1.80 -14.90 6.19
N GLU A 136 -0.99 -15.37 7.15
CA GLU A 136 -0.75 -14.66 8.41
C GLU A 136 0.45 -13.70 8.23
N ALA A 137 0.29 -12.42 8.59
CA ALA A 137 1.36 -11.43 8.52
C ALA A 137 1.25 -10.34 9.58
N VAL A 138 2.39 -9.79 9.98
CA VAL A 138 2.47 -8.51 10.70
C VAL A 138 2.86 -7.41 9.73
N VAL A 139 2.27 -6.23 9.89
CA VAL A 139 2.39 -5.12 8.96
C VAL A 139 2.70 -3.84 9.71
N GLY A 140 3.48 -2.97 9.10
CA GLY A 140 3.75 -1.61 9.57
C GLY A 140 3.79 -0.65 8.40
N SER A 141 3.34 0.57 8.60
CA SER A 141 3.37 1.62 7.58
C SER A 141 3.71 2.96 8.20
N ALA A 142 4.38 3.79 7.40
CA ALA A 142 4.71 5.16 7.72
C ALA A 142 4.55 6.00 6.46
N THR A 143 3.97 7.18 6.62
CA THR A 143 4.03 8.27 5.66
C THR A 143 5.01 9.29 6.22
N LEU A 144 5.88 9.89 5.39
CA LEU A 144 6.83 10.90 5.83
C LEU A 144 6.76 12.11 4.89
N SER A 145 6.66 13.33 5.41
CA SER A 145 6.71 14.55 4.58
C SER A 145 8.11 14.85 4.01
N ALA A 146 9.13 14.18 4.52
CA ALA A 146 10.50 14.24 4.03
C ALA A 146 11.21 12.91 4.30
N ALA A 147 12.23 12.61 3.51
CA ALA A 147 13.01 11.40 3.72
C ALA A 147 13.75 11.44 5.07
N ALA A 148 13.57 10.40 5.88
CA ALA A 148 14.17 10.25 7.21
C ALA A 148 14.36 8.78 7.59
N PRO A 149 15.24 8.46 8.56
CA PRO A 149 15.27 7.15 9.20
C PRO A 149 13.88 6.69 9.65
N VAL A 150 13.52 5.43 9.38
CA VAL A 150 12.24 4.85 9.80
C VAL A 150 12.46 3.65 10.71
N SER A 151 11.54 3.45 11.66
CA SER A 151 11.52 2.26 12.52
C SER A 151 10.13 1.65 12.53
N PHE A 152 10.02 0.36 12.24
CA PHE A 152 8.77 -0.40 12.35
C PHE A 152 8.80 -1.26 13.62
N ASN A 153 7.86 -1.01 14.52
CA ASN A 153 7.64 -1.83 15.71
C ASN A 153 6.48 -2.78 15.44
N PHE A 154 6.78 -4.02 15.07
CA PHE A 154 5.72 -4.97 14.75
C PHE A 154 4.96 -5.41 16.02
N PRO A 155 3.63 -5.57 15.92
CA PRO A 155 2.83 -6.00 17.04
C PRO A 155 2.98 -7.53 17.26
N PRO A 156 2.56 -8.07 18.42
CA PRO A 156 2.49 -9.51 18.63
C PRO A 156 1.64 -10.21 17.54
N PRO A 157 1.95 -11.46 17.18
CA PRO A 157 1.22 -12.15 16.12
C PRO A 157 -0.23 -12.39 16.53
N TRP A 158 -1.12 -12.43 15.54
CA TRP A 158 -2.52 -12.84 15.71
C TRP A 158 -2.76 -14.11 14.91
N THR A 159 -2.98 -15.22 15.61
CA THR A 159 -3.41 -16.46 14.97
C THR A 159 -4.93 -16.48 14.91
N TYR A 160 -5.45 -16.58 13.69
CA TYR A 160 -6.88 -16.65 13.42
C TYR A 160 -7.18 -17.78 12.46
N ALA A 161 -8.17 -18.62 12.79
CA ALA A 161 -8.54 -19.78 11.97
C ALA A 161 -9.42 -19.40 10.76
N GLY A 162 -9.88 -18.14 10.68
CA GLY A 162 -10.88 -17.72 9.71
C GLY A 162 -12.31 -17.78 10.25
N PRO A 163 -13.28 -17.26 9.49
CA PRO A 163 -14.69 -17.37 9.82
C PRO A 163 -15.22 -18.78 9.54
N ALA A 164 -16.35 -19.13 10.17
CA ALA A 164 -17.11 -20.29 9.72
C ALA A 164 -17.66 -20.04 8.30
N PRO A 165 -17.65 -21.06 7.40
CA PRO A 165 -18.20 -20.91 6.06
C PRO A 165 -19.66 -20.45 6.07
N ALA A 166 -19.95 -19.34 5.40
CA ALA A 166 -21.28 -18.79 5.20
C ALA A 166 -21.29 -17.91 3.93
N SER A 167 -22.44 -17.66 3.32
CA SER A 167 -22.49 -16.75 2.18
C SER A 167 -22.07 -15.33 2.58
N LEU A 168 -22.44 -14.88 3.78
CA LEU A 168 -21.98 -13.64 4.40
C LEU A 168 -21.51 -13.96 5.83
N PRO A 169 -20.19 -14.13 6.06
CA PRO A 169 -19.66 -14.60 7.33
C PRO A 169 -19.57 -13.50 8.39
N SER A 170 -19.42 -13.94 9.64
CA SER A 170 -18.98 -13.11 10.75
C SER A 170 -17.56 -13.48 11.16
N PHE A 171 -16.77 -12.47 11.47
CA PHE A 171 -15.38 -12.59 11.90
C PHE A 171 -15.27 -12.25 13.38
N THR A 172 -14.38 -12.93 14.09
CA THR A 172 -14.19 -12.73 15.53
C THR A 172 -12.76 -12.29 15.81
N PHE A 173 -12.63 -11.07 16.32
CA PHE A 173 -11.39 -10.37 16.62
C PHE A 173 -11.01 -10.52 18.09
N GLN A 174 -10.47 -11.68 18.45
CA GLN A 174 -9.85 -11.90 19.75
C GLN A 174 -8.35 -11.60 19.66
N TYR A 175 -7.98 -10.34 19.90
CA TYR A 175 -6.59 -9.90 19.85
C TYR A 175 -6.29 -8.87 20.94
N ALA A 176 -5.41 -9.24 21.88
CA ALA A 176 -5.07 -8.39 23.01
C ALA A 176 -3.95 -7.37 22.71
N GLY A 177 -3.25 -7.49 21.57
CA GLY A 177 -2.04 -6.71 21.26
C GLY A 177 -2.27 -5.20 21.17
N PHE A 178 -3.51 -4.77 20.89
CA PHE A 178 -3.90 -3.36 20.84
C PHE A 178 -4.92 -2.95 21.91
N SER A 179 -5.15 -3.77 22.93
CA SER A 179 -6.12 -3.46 23.99
C SER A 179 -5.80 -2.10 24.65
N GLY A 180 -6.83 -1.26 24.78
CA GLY A 180 -6.72 0.07 25.40
C GLY A 180 -5.93 1.09 24.57
N LYS A 181 -5.59 0.78 23.32
CA LYS A 181 -4.94 1.72 22.40
C LYS A 181 -6.00 2.52 21.63
N THR A 182 -5.70 3.79 21.38
CA THR A 182 -6.46 4.62 20.44
C THR A 182 -6.09 4.27 19.00
N GLY A 183 -6.94 4.64 18.05
CA GLY A 183 -6.66 4.45 16.62
C GLY A 183 -6.82 3.00 16.13
N VAL A 184 -7.53 2.15 16.89
CA VAL A 184 -7.75 0.75 16.52
C VAL A 184 -8.96 0.61 15.60
N ALA A 185 -8.78 -0.16 14.52
CA ALA A 185 -9.85 -0.59 13.62
C ALA A 185 -9.69 -2.06 13.26
N ASP A 186 -10.83 -2.74 13.18
CA ASP A 186 -10.94 -4.05 12.57
C ASP A 186 -11.48 -3.89 11.16
N GLU A 187 -10.91 -4.66 10.25
CA GLU A 187 -11.30 -4.71 8.86
C GLU A 187 -11.50 -6.16 8.45
N VAL A 188 -12.60 -6.42 7.74
CA VAL A 188 -12.84 -7.68 7.06
C VAL A 188 -13.14 -7.43 5.61
N ALA A 189 -12.74 -8.35 4.75
CA ALA A 189 -13.22 -8.39 3.40
C ALA A 189 -13.50 -9.82 2.96
N ILE A 190 -14.48 -9.96 2.07
CA ILE A 190 -14.71 -11.17 1.30
C ILE A 190 -14.72 -10.83 -0.18
N SER A 191 -14.25 -11.76 -1.00
CA SER A 191 -14.29 -11.65 -2.44
C SER A 191 -14.52 -12.98 -3.11
N TRP A 192 -15.13 -12.93 -4.30
CA TRP A 192 -15.38 -14.12 -5.10
C TRP A 192 -15.50 -13.76 -6.58
N LEU A 193 -15.21 -14.76 -7.43
CA LEU A 193 -15.38 -14.64 -8.86
C LEU A 193 -16.83 -14.97 -9.26
N ASN A 194 -17.49 -14.01 -9.88
CA ASN A 194 -18.74 -14.21 -10.57
C ASN A 194 -18.47 -14.41 -12.07
N ASN A 195 -18.74 -15.61 -12.55
CA ASN A 195 -18.55 -15.96 -13.95
C ASN A 195 -19.91 -15.83 -14.64
N THR A 196 -20.09 -14.75 -15.39
CA THR A 196 -21.34 -14.51 -16.14
C THR A 196 -21.30 -15.19 -17.52
N SER A 197 -20.10 -15.52 -18.01
CA SER A 197 -19.87 -16.33 -19.21
C SER A 197 -18.46 -16.95 -19.20
N ALA A 198 -18.15 -17.85 -20.15
CA ALA A 198 -16.85 -18.52 -20.25
C ALA A 198 -15.64 -17.56 -20.34
N ASN A 199 -15.86 -16.31 -20.78
CA ASN A 199 -14.81 -15.31 -21.00
C ASN A 199 -15.04 -14.01 -20.23
N SER A 200 -15.95 -13.99 -19.25
CA SER A 200 -16.22 -12.82 -18.42
C SER A 200 -16.15 -13.18 -16.94
N TYR A 201 -15.20 -12.55 -16.26
CA TYR A 201 -14.99 -12.66 -14.83
C TYR A 201 -15.30 -11.30 -14.21
N THR A 202 -16.28 -11.25 -13.33
CA THR A 202 -16.50 -10.10 -12.46
C THR A 202 -15.98 -10.46 -11.08
N TYR A 203 -15.09 -9.63 -10.53
CA TYR A 203 -14.61 -9.78 -9.17
C TYR A 203 -15.54 -9.03 -8.23
N ASN A 204 -16.27 -9.77 -7.40
CA ASN A 204 -17.11 -9.19 -6.37
C ASN A 204 -16.30 -9.04 -5.09
N TYR A 205 -16.53 -7.92 -4.39
CA TYR A 205 -15.79 -7.56 -3.19
C TYR A 205 -16.70 -6.82 -2.20
N ILE A 206 -16.68 -7.25 -0.95
CA ILE A 206 -17.33 -6.55 0.17
C ILE A 206 -16.28 -6.33 1.25
N GLN A 207 -16.15 -5.09 1.72
CA GLN A 207 -15.26 -4.71 2.81
C GLN A 207 -16.08 -4.04 3.91
N VAL A 208 -15.76 -4.36 5.16
CA VAL A 208 -16.34 -3.73 6.34
C VAL A 208 -15.20 -3.30 7.24
N ILE A 209 -15.21 -2.04 7.64
CA ILE A 209 -14.24 -1.47 8.56
C ILE A 209 -15.02 -0.92 9.75
N ALA A 210 -14.62 -1.29 10.96
CA ALA A 210 -15.24 -0.81 12.19
C ALA A 210 -14.18 -0.37 13.20
N THR A 211 -14.32 0.87 13.67
CA THR A 211 -13.43 1.45 14.67
C THR A 211 -13.75 0.86 16.05
N ALA A 212 -12.75 0.79 16.93
CA ALA A 212 -12.97 0.35 18.32
C ALA A 212 -14.06 1.17 19.03
N ASN A 213 -14.17 2.48 18.73
CA ASN A 213 -15.22 3.34 19.29
C ASN A 213 -16.63 2.94 18.81
N PHE A 214 -16.78 2.52 17.55
CA PHE A 214 -18.05 2.06 17.02
C PHE A 214 -18.43 0.68 17.58
N GLN A 215 -17.45 -0.23 17.69
CA GLN A 215 -17.68 -1.58 18.17
C GLN A 215 -17.94 -1.65 19.69
N GLY A 216 -17.43 -0.70 20.46
CA GLY A 216 -17.52 -0.72 21.91
C GLY A 216 -16.81 -1.94 22.48
N SER A 217 -17.56 -2.86 23.08
CA SER A 217 -17.04 -4.14 23.60
C SER A 217 -17.29 -5.34 22.67
N ALA A 218 -17.89 -5.11 21.49
CA ALA A 218 -18.07 -6.17 20.51
C ALA A 218 -16.70 -6.62 19.98
N THR A 219 -16.56 -7.92 19.73
CA THR A 219 -15.37 -8.53 19.13
C THR A 219 -15.72 -9.18 17.79
N THR A 220 -16.91 -8.91 17.27
CA THR A 220 -17.41 -9.55 16.07
C THR A 220 -17.79 -8.52 15.03
N LEU A 221 -17.35 -8.76 13.79
CA LEU A 221 -17.70 -7.97 12.63
C LEU A 221 -18.38 -8.87 11.60
N ALA A 222 -19.63 -8.59 11.30
CA ALA A 222 -20.42 -9.35 10.33
C ALA A 222 -20.41 -8.65 8.97
N VAL A 223 -20.33 -9.43 7.89
CA VAL A 223 -20.57 -8.92 6.54
C VAL A 223 -22.09 -8.68 6.38
N PRO A 224 -22.55 -7.46 6.10
CA PRO A 224 -23.98 -7.16 6.02
C PRO A 224 -24.60 -7.75 4.75
N ASP A 225 -25.85 -8.19 4.86
CA ASP A 225 -26.67 -8.52 3.70
C ASP A 225 -27.33 -7.26 3.14
N LEU A 226 -26.89 -6.85 1.95
CA LEU A 226 -27.42 -5.69 1.24
C LEU A 226 -28.21 -6.10 -0.01
N SER A 227 -28.50 -7.40 -0.19
CA SER A 227 -29.17 -7.93 -1.40
C SER A 227 -30.58 -7.39 -1.62
N ALA A 228 -31.24 -6.92 -0.56
CA ALA A 228 -32.54 -6.27 -0.65
C ALA A 228 -32.47 -4.83 -1.18
N VAL A 229 -31.27 -4.24 -1.26
CA VAL A 229 -31.06 -2.86 -1.73
C VAL A 229 -30.67 -2.88 -3.21
N ALA A 230 -31.45 -2.20 -4.04
CA ALA A 230 -31.19 -2.15 -5.47
C ALA A 230 -29.78 -1.61 -5.79
N GLY A 231 -29.05 -2.33 -6.65
CA GLY A 231 -27.69 -1.98 -7.05
C GLY A 231 -26.58 -2.56 -6.17
N PHE A 232 -26.90 -3.20 -5.05
CA PHE A 232 -25.91 -3.88 -4.21
C PHE A 232 -25.66 -5.33 -4.65
N LEU A 233 -24.51 -5.86 -4.23
CA LEU A 233 -24.09 -7.23 -4.53
C LEU A 233 -24.94 -8.24 -3.76
N ALA A 234 -25.40 -9.28 -4.45
CA ALA A 234 -25.94 -10.47 -3.81
C ALA A 234 -24.80 -11.29 -3.17
N PRO A 235 -25.09 -12.12 -2.15
CA PRO A 235 -24.12 -13.05 -1.57
C PRO A 235 -23.51 -14.01 -2.62
N PRO A 236 -22.31 -14.56 -2.38
CA PRO A 236 -21.78 -15.65 -3.20
C PRO A 236 -22.75 -16.83 -3.21
N ALA A 237 -23.04 -17.33 -4.41
CA ALA A 237 -23.83 -18.54 -4.59
C ALA A 237 -23.12 -19.76 -3.97
N SER A 238 -23.90 -20.75 -3.55
CA SER A 238 -23.40 -22.03 -3.04
C SER A 238 -22.37 -22.66 -3.99
N GLY A 239 -21.31 -23.25 -3.42
CA GLY A 239 -20.21 -23.87 -4.15
C GLY A 239 -19.15 -22.90 -4.67
N LYS A 240 -19.33 -21.58 -4.54
CA LYS A 240 -18.31 -20.60 -4.91
C LYS A 240 -17.16 -20.57 -3.91
N THR A 241 -15.92 -20.53 -4.42
CA THR A 241 -14.76 -20.20 -3.59
C THR A 241 -14.81 -18.74 -3.21
N VAL A 242 -14.78 -18.48 -1.91
CA VAL A 242 -14.69 -17.14 -1.32
C VAL A 242 -13.30 -16.99 -0.73
N THR A 243 -12.60 -15.93 -1.13
CA THR A 243 -11.38 -15.48 -0.46
C THR A 243 -11.78 -14.47 0.62
N TRP A 244 -11.14 -14.56 1.78
CA TRP A 244 -11.38 -13.63 2.88
C TRP A 244 -10.07 -13.04 3.39
N SER A 245 -10.16 -11.84 3.95
CA SER A 245 -9.11 -11.19 4.73
C SER A 245 -9.69 -10.61 6.01
N ALA A 246 -8.92 -10.65 7.08
CA ALA A 246 -9.21 -10.01 8.35
C ALA A 246 -7.94 -9.30 8.84
N THR A 247 -8.06 -8.02 9.18
CA THR A 247 -6.95 -7.18 9.61
C THR A 247 -7.35 -6.41 10.85
N ILE A 248 -6.44 -6.33 11.82
CA ILE A 248 -6.55 -5.42 12.96
C ILE A 248 -5.41 -4.44 12.83
N THR A 249 -5.73 -3.14 12.87
CA THR A 249 -4.72 -2.09 12.80
C THR A 249 -4.77 -1.20 14.02
N GLN A 250 -3.63 -0.62 14.37
CA GLN A 250 -3.49 0.49 15.30
C GLN A 250 -2.77 1.63 14.58
N ALA A 251 -3.46 2.75 14.44
CA ALA A 251 -2.97 3.94 13.75
C ALA A 251 -2.56 5.07 14.72
N SER A 252 -1.69 5.97 14.27
CA SER A 252 -1.30 7.18 15.00
C SER A 252 -2.41 8.23 15.06
N SER A 253 -3.44 8.10 14.21
CA SER A 253 -4.65 8.92 14.22
C SER A 253 -5.90 8.03 14.22
N ALA A 254 -7.07 8.66 14.38
CA ALA A 254 -8.33 7.94 14.30
C ALA A 254 -8.54 7.37 12.88
N PRO A 255 -8.88 6.08 12.73
CA PRO A 255 -9.18 5.47 11.44
C PRO A 255 -10.40 6.13 10.78
N LEU A 256 -10.49 6.03 9.45
CA LEU A 256 -11.58 6.59 8.64
C LEU A 256 -11.69 8.13 8.75
N GLN A 257 -10.56 8.81 8.91
CA GLN A 257 -10.43 10.27 8.90
C GLN A 257 -9.36 10.67 7.87
N PRO A 258 -9.30 11.96 7.45
CA PRO A 258 -8.19 12.43 6.64
C PRO A 258 -6.85 12.08 7.29
N THR A 259 -5.97 11.43 6.52
CA THR A 259 -4.65 11.03 6.97
C THR A 259 -3.82 12.28 7.29
N PRO A 260 -3.36 12.48 8.54
CA PRO A 260 -2.49 13.60 8.85
C PRO A 260 -1.11 13.41 8.21
N PRO A 261 -0.32 14.49 8.08
CA PRO A 261 1.11 14.36 7.82
C PRO A 261 1.76 13.42 8.84
N ASP A 262 2.75 12.67 8.38
CA ASP A 262 3.52 11.74 9.22
C ASP A 262 2.68 10.62 9.88
N TYR A 263 1.61 10.21 9.20
CA TYR A 263 0.76 9.11 9.63
C TYR A 263 1.51 7.78 9.67
N SER A 264 1.22 6.97 10.69
CA SER A 264 1.74 5.62 10.79
C SER A 264 0.68 4.67 11.31
N TRP A 265 0.79 3.41 10.94
CA TRP A 265 -0.03 2.34 11.51
C TRP A 265 0.74 1.04 11.56
N THR A 266 0.33 0.16 12.47
CA THR A 266 0.80 -1.22 12.54
C THR A 266 -0.41 -2.14 12.58
N GLY A 267 -0.22 -3.40 12.22
CA GLY A 267 -1.33 -4.33 12.18
C GLY A 267 -0.91 -5.78 12.11
N VAL A 268 -1.93 -6.61 12.28
CA VAL A 268 -1.90 -8.05 12.08
C VAL A 268 -2.95 -8.39 11.04
N SER A 269 -2.62 -9.29 10.12
CA SER A 269 -3.53 -9.71 9.05
C SER A 269 -3.55 -11.22 8.91
N ASN A 270 -4.72 -11.74 8.56
CA ASN A 270 -4.95 -13.13 8.20
C ASN A 270 -5.78 -13.18 6.92
N THR A 271 -5.48 -14.13 6.04
CA THR A 271 -6.27 -14.38 4.83
C THR A 271 -6.48 -15.87 4.62
N GLY A 272 -7.54 -16.24 3.93
CA GLY A 272 -7.78 -17.63 3.57
C GLY A 272 -8.89 -17.77 2.55
N THR A 273 -9.36 -19.02 2.39
CA THR A 273 -10.49 -19.32 1.50
C THR A 273 -11.47 -20.28 2.18
N TYR A 274 -12.72 -20.26 1.73
CA TYR A 274 -13.71 -21.30 2.02
C TYR A 274 -14.64 -21.48 0.81
N THR A 275 -15.45 -22.54 0.84
CA THR A 275 -16.53 -22.75 -0.15
C THR A 275 -17.85 -22.29 0.44
N ALA A 276 -18.55 -21.38 -0.23
CA ALA A 276 -19.86 -20.91 0.20
C ALA A 276 -20.84 -22.11 0.30
N PRO A 277 -21.58 -22.24 1.42
CA PRO A 277 -22.52 -23.34 1.61
C PRO A 277 -23.70 -23.26 0.63
#